data_AF-A0A968T1A2-F1
#
_entry.id   AF-A0A968T1A2-F1
#
_cell.length_a   1.000
_cell.length_b   1.000
_cell.length_c   1.000
_cell.angle_alpha   90.00
_cell.angle_beta   90.00
_cell.angle_gamma   90.00
#
_symmetry.space_group_name_H-M   'P 1'
#
loop_
_entity.id
_entity.type
_entity.pdbx_description
1 polymer ?
#
loop_
_entity_poly.entity_id
_entity_poly.type
_entity_poly.pdbx_seq_one_letter_code
_entity_poly.pdbx_strand_id
1 'polypeptide(L)'
;MKPSGITADTTMITTDSTALISDTETSPIFGEILKIIGRVNKADIKHVDNAYKENCKIFITNDRNDIISKKEKLQELTGMKFFHSDDLIAIEQCIKSMFN
;
A
#
# COMPACT_ATOMS: atom_id res chain seq x y z
N MET A 1 -17.33 -16.77 11.19
CA MET A 1 -16.50 -17.10 10.01
C MET A 1 -17.21 -18.20 9.23
N LYS A 2 -17.65 -17.92 8.00
CA LYS A 2 -18.08 -18.97 7.06
C LYS A 2 -16.85 -19.37 6.23
N PRO A 3 -16.57 -20.67 6.03
CA PRO A 3 -15.51 -21.07 5.12
C PRO A 3 -15.92 -20.75 3.68
N SER A 4 -15.00 -20.21 2.89
CA SER A 4 -15.11 -20.11 1.43
C SER A 4 -15.16 -21.53 0.85
N GLY A 5 -16.16 -21.80 0.02
CA GLY A 5 -16.44 -23.13 -0.52
C GLY A 5 -15.45 -23.51 -1.61
N ILE A 6 -14.73 -24.62 -1.44
CA ILE A 6 -13.96 -25.26 -2.51
C ILE A 6 -14.92 -26.18 -3.25
N THR A 7 -15.16 -25.92 -4.53
CA THR A 7 -15.90 -26.84 -5.41
C THR A 7 -14.90 -27.35 -6.45
N ALA A 8 -14.72 -28.66 -6.54
CA ALA A 8 -13.80 -29.29 -7.48
C ALA A 8 -14.58 -30.21 -8.41
N ASP A 9 -14.51 -29.96 -9.72
CA ASP A 9 -14.82 -30.96 -10.74
C ASP A 9 -13.52 -31.35 -11.48
N THR A 10 -13.56 -32.47 -12.17
CA THR A 10 -12.40 -33.13 -12.81
C THR A 10 -11.76 -32.31 -13.96
N THR A 11 -12.29 -31.12 -14.27
CA THR A 11 -11.85 -30.26 -15.37
C THR A 11 -11.59 -28.80 -14.99
N MET A 12 -11.99 -28.33 -13.81
CA MET A 12 -11.80 -26.94 -13.37
C MET A 12 -11.59 -26.84 -11.85
N ILE A 13 -10.52 -26.15 -11.44
CA ILE A 13 -10.40 -25.57 -10.08
C ILE A 13 -10.65 -24.08 -10.22
N THR A 14 -11.84 -23.61 -9.89
CA THR A 14 -12.12 -22.17 -9.80
C THR A 14 -11.88 -21.71 -8.37
N THR A 15 -10.80 -20.95 -8.15
CA THR A 15 -10.63 -20.16 -6.94
C THR A 15 -11.33 -18.82 -7.16
N ASP A 16 -12.35 -18.51 -6.38
CA ASP A 16 -13.00 -17.19 -6.33
C ASP A 16 -12.10 -16.18 -5.60
N SER A 17 -10.90 -15.94 -6.15
CA SER A 17 -10.08 -14.85 -5.67
C SER A 17 -10.58 -13.56 -6.32
N THR A 18 -11.15 -12.65 -5.53
CA THR A 18 -11.55 -11.32 -5.97
C THR A 18 -10.36 -10.40 -6.28
N ALA A 19 -9.13 -10.89 -6.16
CA ALA A 19 -7.93 -10.12 -6.46
C ALA A 19 -7.78 -9.95 -7.97
N LEU A 20 -7.71 -8.70 -8.44
CA LEU A 20 -7.49 -8.42 -9.84
C LEU A 20 -6.05 -8.83 -10.21
N ILE A 21 -5.84 -9.36 -11.41
CA ILE A 21 -4.50 -9.76 -11.87
C ILE A 21 -3.53 -8.56 -11.87
N SER A 22 -4.04 -7.35 -12.13
CA SER A 22 -3.31 -6.08 -12.03
C SER A 22 -2.76 -5.78 -10.62
N ASP A 23 -3.35 -6.35 -9.57
CA ASP A 23 -2.88 -6.19 -8.18
C ASP A 23 -1.62 -7.02 -7.93
N THR A 24 -1.33 -7.97 -8.82
CA THR A 24 -0.17 -8.87 -8.77
C THR A 24 1.05 -8.30 -9.48
N GLU A 25 0.86 -7.29 -10.35
CA GLU A 25 1.96 -6.62 -11.05
C GLU A 25 2.54 -5.49 -10.19
N THR A 26 3.87 -5.51 -10.03
CA THR A 26 4.64 -4.50 -9.28
C THR A 26 4.88 -3.27 -10.14
N SER A 27 4.83 -2.07 -9.54
CA SER A 27 5.12 -0.84 -10.28
C SER A 27 6.61 -0.70 -10.67
N PRO A 28 6.96 0.19 -11.61
CA PRO A 28 8.35 0.49 -11.95
C PRO A 28 9.20 0.97 -10.77
N ILE A 29 8.59 1.58 -9.74
CA ILE A 29 9.29 2.10 -8.56
C ILE A 29 9.37 1.07 -7.41
N PHE A 30 8.79 -0.12 -7.57
CA PHE A 30 8.78 -1.17 -6.54
C PHE A 30 10.18 -1.50 -6.01
N GLY A 31 11.18 -1.55 -6.91
CA GLY A 31 12.57 -1.82 -6.54
C GLY A 31 13.17 -0.73 -5.64
N GLU A 32 12.81 0.53 -5.85
CA GLU A 32 13.26 1.66 -5.03
C GLU A 32 12.52 1.70 -3.69
N ILE A 33 11.21 1.44 -3.66
CA ILE A 33 10.43 1.29 -2.42
C ILE A 33 11.05 0.19 -1.55
N LEU A 34 11.39 -0.96 -2.16
CA LEU A 34 12.03 -2.08 -1.48
C LEU A 34 13.41 -1.71 -0.89
N LYS A 35 14.20 -0.89 -1.58
CA LYS A 35 15.49 -0.40 -1.05
C LYS A 35 15.30 0.53 0.14
N ILE A 36 14.27 1.37 0.13
CA ILE A 36 13.97 2.30 1.21
C ILE A 36 13.45 1.54 2.43
N ILE A 37 12.34 0.81 2.29
CA ILE A 37 11.66 0.13 3.42
C ILE A 37 12.51 -1.06 3.92
N GLY A 38 13.22 -1.75 3.04
CA GLY A 38 14.03 -2.92 3.38
C GLY A 38 13.26 -4.23 3.17
N ARG A 39 13.98 -5.27 2.75
CA ARG A 39 13.41 -6.54 2.26
C ARG A 39 12.62 -7.37 3.28
N VAL A 40 12.72 -7.03 4.57
CA VAL A 40 12.05 -7.76 5.65
C VAL A 40 10.53 -7.54 5.59
N ASN A 41 10.10 -6.34 5.19
CA ASN A 41 8.69 -5.93 5.27
C ASN A 41 7.99 -6.00 3.91
N LYS A 42 7.86 -7.21 3.38
CA LYS A 42 7.24 -7.44 2.05
C LYS A 42 5.80 -6.94 1.95
N ALA A 43 5.03 -6.97 3.04
CA ALA A 43 3.65 -6.50 3.05
C ALA A 43 3.57 -4.97 2.89
N ASP A 44 4.37 -4.23 3.63
CA ASP A 44 4.40 -2.77 3.57
C ASP A 44 4.88 -2.26 2.21
N ILE A 45 5.89 -2.91 1.63
CA ILE A 45 6.35 -2.60 0.27
C ILE A 45 5.19 -2.72 -0.72
N LYS A 46 4.40 -3.80 -0.64
CA LYS A 46 3.24 -4.00 -1.51
C LYS A 46 2.15 -2.96 -1.28
N HIS A 47 1.87 -2.60 -0.04
CA HIS A 47 0.86 -1.58 0.25
C HIS A 47 1.26 -0.21 -0.30
N VAL A 48 2.52 0.19 -0.13
CA VAL A 48 3.02 1.46 -0.68
C VAL A 48 3.04 1.44 -2.20
N ASP A 49 3.46 0.33 -2.80
CA ASP A 49 3.44 0.15 -4.25
C ASP A 49 2.01 0.25 -4.81
N ASN A 50 1.05 -0.41 -4.16
CA ASN A 50 -0.34 -0.35 -4.57
C ASN A 50 -0.92 1.05 -4.43
N ALA A 51 -0.64 1.75 -3.32
CA ALA A 51 -1.08 3.14 -3.15
C ALA A 51 -0.50 4.06 -4.23
N TYR A 52 0.74 3.83 -4.66
CA TYR A 52 1.33 4.55 -5.78
C TYR A 52 0.63 4.24 -7.11
N LYS A 53 0.34 2.97 -7.41
CA LYS A 53 -0.40 2.57 -8.63
C LYS A 53 -1.79 3.21 -8.68
N GLU A 54 -2.48 3.24 -7.55
CA GLU A 54 -3.79 3.88 -7.41
C GLU A 54 -3.71 5.42 -7.36
N ASN A 55 -2.51 6.00 -7.54
CA ASN A 55 -2.27 7.45 -7.56
C ASN A 55 -2.80 8.16 -6.31
N CYS A 56 -2.72 7.47 -5.16
CA CYS A 56 -3.06 8.04 -3.87
C CYS A 56 -2.18 9.26 -3.58
N LYS A 57 -2.71 10.23 -2.84
CA LYS A 57 -1.95 11.43 -2.42
C LYS A 57 -1.50 11.36 -0.97
N ILE A 58 -2.16 10.51 -0.18
CA ILE A 58 -1.94 10.36 1.25
C ILE A 58 -1.88 8.86 1.55
N PHE A 59 -0.88 8.47 2.33
CA PHE A 59 -0.70 7.14 2.89
C PHE A 59 -0.67 7.22 4.41
N ILE A 60 -1.56 6.50 5.08
CA ILE A 60 -1.67 6.51 6.55
C ILE A 60 -1.31 5.12 7.06
N THR A 61 -0.45 5.04 8.07
CA THR A 61 -0.02 3.79 8.68
C THR A 61 0.19 3.94 10.18
N ASN A 62 0.04 2.84 10.93
CA ASN A 62 0.42 2.78 12.35
C ASN A 62 1.90 2.37 12.54
N ASP A 63 2.62 2.12 11.44
CA ASP A 63 4.03 1.72 11.49
C ASP A 63 4.95 2.94 11.59
N ARG A 64 5.39 3.24 12.82
CA ARG A 64 6.34 4.34 13.06
C ARG A 64 7.76 4.05 12.59
N ASN A 65 8.17 2.79 12.59
CA ASN A 65 9.58 2.43 12.54
C ASN A 65 10.07 2.16 11.13
N ASP A 66 9.25 1.57 10.27
CA ASP A 66 9.69 1.13 8.94
C ASP A 66 9.24 2.06 7.82
N ILE A 67 8.04 2.66 7.96
CA ILE A 67 7.48 3.57 6.96
C ILE A 67 7.66 5.03 7.40
N ILE A 68 7.16 5.42 8.57
CA ILE A 68 7.16 6.83 8.99
C ILE A 68 8.57 7.37 9.22
N SER A 69 9.50 6.55 9.74
CA SER A 69 10.91 6.93 9.89
C SER A 69 11.59 7.24 8.54
N LYS A 70 11.05 6.74 7.42
CA LYS A 70 11.56 6.90 6.06
C LYS A 70 10.65 7.74 5.18
N LYS A 71 9.68 8.43 5.79
CA LYS A 71 8.63 9.19 5.11
C LYS A 71 9.17 10.17 4.07
N GLU A 72 10.27 10.86 4.35
CA GLU A 72 10.82 11.89 3.45
C GLU A 72 11.29 11.28 2.14
N LYS A 73 12.03 10.16 2.21
CA LYS A 73 12.50 9.42 1.02
C LYS A 73 11.34 8.82 0.24
N LEU A 74 10.34 8.30 0.94
CA LEU A 74 9.14 7.75 0.29
C LEU A 74 8.29 8.86 -0.35
N GLN A 75 8.20 10.04 0.28
CA GLN A 75 7.52 11.23 -0.26
C GLN A 75 8.20 11.72 -1.54
N GLU A 76 9.54 11.79 -1.55
CA GLU A 76 10.29 12.19 -2.73
C GLU A 76 10.11 11.19 -3.89
N LEU A 77 10.17 9.89 -3.60
CA LEU A 77 10.02 8.85 -4.63
C LEU A 77 8.60 8.77 -5.20
N THR A 78 7.59 8.87 -4.34
CA THR A 78 6.19 8.58 -4.72
C THR A 78 5.34 9.83 -4.96
N GLY A 79 5.76 10.99 -4.44
CA GLY A 79 4.96 12.21 -4.37
C GLY A 79 3.78 12.14 -3.37
N MET A 80 3.61 11.03 -2.66
CA MET A 80 2.53 10.83 -1.68
C MET A 80 2.97 11.32 -0.31
N LYS A 81 2.08 11.96 0.45
CA LYS A 81 2.34 12.30 1.85
C LYS A 81 2.11 11.10 2.77
N PHE A 82 2.94 10.94 3.78
CA PHE A 82 2.90 9.82 4.72
C PHE A 82 2.67 10.32 6.13
N PHE A 83 1.69 9.73 6.82
CA PHE A 83 1.30 10.11 8.18
C PHE A 83 1.16 8.90 9.08
N HIS A 84 1.51 9.08 10.37
CA HIS A 84 1.11 8.12 11.36
C HIS A 84 -0.39 8.27 11.65
N SER A 85 -1.08 7.18 12.01
CA SER A 85 -2.51 7.20 12.35
C SER A 85 -2.86 8.15 13.50
N ASP A 86 -1.92 8.39 14.42
CA ASP A 86 -2.10 9.32 15.55
C ASP A 86 -1.95 10.80 15.15
N ASP A 87 -1.39 11.11 13.98
CA ASP A 87 -1.13 12.48 13.54
C ASP A 87 -2.38 13.14 12.93
N LEU A 88 -3.54 12.98 13.59
CA LEU A 88 -4.86 13.38 13.09
C LEU A 88 -4.93 14.85 12.66
N ILE A 89 -4.28 15.73 13.42
CA ILE A 89 -4.25 17.17 13.12
C ILE A 89 -3.51 17.43 11.80
N ALA A 90 -2.36 16.77 11.59
CA ALA A 90 -1.57 16.94 10.37
C ALA A 90 -2.30 16.35 9.15
N ILE A 91 -2.98 15.21 9.33
CA ILE A 91 -3.83 14.60 8.31
C ILE A 91 -4.96 15.56 7.92
N GLU A 92 -5.68 16.11 8.90
CA GLU A 92 -6.79 17.04 8.67
C GLU A 92 -6.33 18.30 7.92
N GLN A 93 -5.22 18.91 8.34
CA GLN A 93 -4.63 20.06 7.66
C GLN A 93 -4.23 19.74 6.22
N CYS A 94 -3.62 18.57 6.00
CA CYS A 94 -3.25 18.12 4.67
C CYS A 94 -4.48 17.98 3.78
N ILE A 95 -5.52 17.31 4.25
CA ILE A 95 -6.77 17.14 3.51
C ILE A 95 -7.38 18.50 3.18
N LYS A 96 -7.51 19.41 4.16
CA LYS A 96 -8.02 20.77 3.94
C LYS A 96 -7.22 21.54 2.88
N SER A 97 -5.89 21.39 2.86
CA SER A 97 -5.04 22.06 1.86
C SER A 97 -5.21 21.56 0.43
N MET A 98 -5.84 20.40 0.23
CA MET A 98 -6.05 19.81 -1.10
C MET A 98 -7.39 20.19 -1.74
N PHE A 99 -8.33 20.68 -0.92
CA PHE A 99 -9.68 21.08 -1.37
C PHE A 99 -9.88 22.61 -1.38
N ASN A 100 -8.84 23.39 -1.03
CA ASN A 100 -8.78 24.84 -1.22
C ASN A 100 -7.90 25.16 -2.43
#